data_AF-A0A8D2B2F0-F1
#
_entry.id   AF-A0A8D2B2F0-F1
#
_cell.length_a   1.000
_cell.length_b   1.000
_cell.length_c   1.000
_cell.angle_alpha   90.00
_cell.angle_beta   90.00
_cell.angle_gamma   90.00
#
_symmetry.space_group_name_H-M   'P 1'
#
loop_
_entity.id
_entity.type
_entity.pdbx_description
1 polymer ?
#
loop_
_entity_poly.entity_id
_entity_poly.type
_entity_poly.pdbx_seq_one_letter_code
_entity_poly.pdbx_strand_id
1 'polypeptide(L)'
;MVLLGLTPQSFSTPSWQIEKQYSTRVLTGNWAEERGKFTKATEKTPQSIHRKEYVPFPGHRPDQISRWYGKRKAEGIPYKHLITHHQEPSHRYLISTYDDHYNRHNYNPGLPALRTWSGQKSLWLPEKVDFPLLAPPTNYGLYERLRQQWLPQAGRRESTYAASYPCPPRAALSRREHALPVPPPRLDLAPRS
;
A
#
# COMPACT_ATOMS: atom_id res chain seq x y z
N MET A 1 -43.55 63.62 8.08
CA MET A 1 -42.33 63.71 7.23
C MET A 1 -42.34 62.49 6.31
N VAL A 2 -42.60 62.70 5.02
CA VAL A 2 -42.60 61.62 4.01
C VAL A 2 -41.35 61.82 3.17
N LEU A 3 -40.44 60.85 3.20
CA LEU A 3 -39.23 60.84 2.39
C LEU A 3 -39.61 60.60 0.92
N LEU A 4 -39.47 61.62 0.08
CA LEU A 4 -39.49 61.48 -1.38
C LEU A 4 -38.17 60.82 -1.81
N GLY A 5 -38.20 59.50 -2.01
CA GLY A 5 -37.11 58.77 -2.62
C GLY A 5 -36.97 59.16 -4.09
N LEU A 6 -35.93 59.92 -4.43
CA LEU A 6 -35.54 60.17 -5.80
C LEU A 6 -34.92 58.89 -6.38
N THR A 7 -35.58 58.27 -7.35
CA THR A 7 -34.99 57.18 -8.14
C THR A 7 -33.92 57.75 -9.08
N PRO A 8 -32.75 57.10 -9.21
CA PRO A 8 -31.67 57.61 -10.05
C PRO A 8 -32.08 57.60 -11.53
N GLN A 9 -31.85 58.71 -12.21
CA GLN A 9 -32.14 58.89 -13.63
C GLN A 9 -31.25 57.98 -14.48
N SER A 10 -31.85 57.17 -15.35
CA SER A 10 -31.12 56.30 -16.28
C SER A 10 -30.33 57.16 -17.28
N PHE A 11 -29.03 56.90 -17.37
CA PHE A 11 -28.04 57.64 -18.17
C PHE A 11 -28.29 57.72 -19.70
N SER A 12 -29.42 57.22 -20.22
CA SER A 12 -29.71 57.19 -21.66
C SER A 12 -30.83 58.12 -22.12
N THR A 13 -31.46 58.92 -21.25
CA THR A 13 -32.48 59.89 -21.68
C THR A 13 -31.81 61.15 -22.23
N PRO A 14 -32.07 61.54 -23.50
CA PRO A 14 -31.51 62.76 -24.07
C PRO A 14 -32.08 64.00 -23.37
N SER A 15 -31.24 65.02 -23.16
CA SER A 15 -31.51 66.19 -22.30
C SER A 15 -32.73 67.06 -22.67
N TRP A 16 -33.32 66.86 -23.86
CA TRP A 16 -34.49 67.60 -24.35
C TRP A 16 -35.84 66.94 -24.00
N GLN A 17 -35.84 65.69 -23.52
CA GLN A 17 -37.05 65.00 -23.05
C GLN A 17 -37.15 65.09 -21.52
N ILE A 18 -37.86 66.11 -21.02
CA ILE A 18 -38.14 66.29 -19.60
C ILE A 18 -39.55 65.75 -19.32
N GLU A 19 -39.71 64.43 -19.37
CA GLU A 19 -40.96 63.78 -18.97
C GLU A 19 -41.01 63.57 -17.45
N LYS A 20 -42.18 63.80 -16.84
CA LYS A 20 -42.40 63.49 -15.43
C LYS A 20 -42.41 61.97 -15.25
N GLN A 21 -41.52 61.44 -14.40
CA GLN A 21 -41.53 60.02 -14.06
C GLN A 21 -42.65 59.72 -13.06
N TYR A 22 -43.48 58.74 -13.40
CA TYR A 22 -44.56 58.26 -12.54
C TYR A 22 -44.27 56.82 -12.09
N SER A 23 -44.92 56.37 -11.02
CA SER A 23 -44.84 54.97 -10.57
C SER A 23 -45.39 54.01 -11.63
N THR A 24 -44.88 52.78 -11.70
CA THR A 24 -45.35 51.68 -12.58
C THR A 24 -46.84 51.30 -12.41
N ARG A 25 -47.51 51.88 -11.40
CA ARG A 25 -48.96 51.79 -11.19
C ARG A 25 -49.77 52.75 -12.06
N VAL A 26 -49.17 53.88 -12.45
CA VAL A 26 -49.79 54.89 -13.30
C VAL A 26 -49.64 54.46 -14.75
N LEU A 27 -50.75 54.47 -15.50
CA LEU A 27 -50.81 54.02 -16.89
C LEU A 27 -50.31 55.11 -17.85
N THR A 28 -49.07 55.54 -17.67
CA THR A 28 -48.46 56.63 -18.46
C THR A 28 -47.18 56.13 -19.12
N GLY A 29 -47.02 56.43 -20.40
CA GLY A 29 -45.84 56.05 -21.18
C GLY A 29 -45.61 54.53 -21.20
N ASN A 30 -44.40 54.12 -20.86
CA ASN A 30 -43.87 52.76 -21.00
C ASN A 30 -44.28 51.76 -19.88
N TRP A 31 -45.47 51.95 -19.31
CA TRP A 31 -45.92 51.26 -18.10
C TRP A 31 -45.96 49.71 -18.24
N ALA A 32 -46.28 49.21 -19.43
CA ALA A 32 -46.39 47.78 -19.70
C ALA A 32 -45.01 47.10 -19.76
N GLU A 33 -44.03 47.72 -20.42
CA GLU A 33 -42.67 47.17 -20.46
C GLU A 33 -41.99 47.28 -19.09
N GLU A 34 -42.24 48.36 -18.33
CA GLU A 34 -41.71 48.50 -16.96
C GLU A 34 -42.22 47.40 -16.02
N ARG A 35 -43.46 46.93 -16.20
CA ARG A 35 -43.97 45.75 -15.47
C ARG A 35 -43.43 44.42 -16.00
N GLY A 36 -43.08 44.34 -17.28
CA GLY A 36 -42.45 43.16 -17.89
C GLY A 36 -40.97 43.01 -17.57
N LYS A 37 -40.30 44.12 -17.20
CA LYS A 37 -38.91 44.12 -16.72
C LYS A 37 -38.85 43.45 -15.35
N PHE A 38 -38.48 42.17 -15.35
CA PHE A 38 -38.05 41.36 -14.20
C PHE A 38 -39.09 40.50 -13.47
N THR A 39 -39.90 39.74 -14.20
CA THR A 39 -40.30 38.41 -13.72
C THR A 39 -39.29 37.38 -14.22
N LYS A 40 -38.10 37.34 -13.61
CA LYS A 40 -37.18 36.20 -13.84
C LYS A 40 -37.87 34.96 -13.27
N ALA A 41 -38.24 34.03 -14.14
CA ALA A 41 -38.65 32.69 -13.74
C ALA A 41 -37.47 32.04 -13.01
N THR A 42 -37.44 32.17 -11.69
CA THR A 42 -36.39 31.67 -10.80
C THR A 42 -36.49 30.15 -10.63
N GLU A 43 -37.45 29.52 -11.30
CA GLU A 43 -37.87 28.15 -10.99
C GLU A 43 -36.90 27.08 -11.48
N LYS A 44 -36.10 27.33 -12.53
CA LYS A 44 -35.28 26.26 -13.14
C LYS A 44 -33.90 26.74 -13.57
N THR A 45 -32.91 26.46 -12.73
CA THR A 45 -31.49 26.55 -13.10
C THR A 45 -31.20 25.58 -14.27
N PRO A 46 -30.56 26.02 -15.36
CA PRO A 46 -30.20 25.14 -16.46
C PRO A 46 -29.23 24.07 -15.97
N GLN A 47 -29.60 22.80 -16.15
CA GLN A 47 -28.77 21.65 -15.80
C GLN A 47 -27.99 21.17 -17.02
N SER A 48 -26.78 20.63 -16.81
CA SER A 48 -25.99 19.99 -17.86
C SER A 48 -26.70 18.77 -18.43
N ILE A 49 -26.43 18.46 -19.71
CA ILE A 49 -26.99 17.31 -20.41
C ILE A 49 -26.65 16.01 -19.66
N HIS A 50 -25.40 15.88 -19.21
CA HIS A 50 -24.95 14.75 -18.39
C HIS A 50 -25.80 14.55 -17.13
N ARG A 51 -26.18 15.61 -16.41
CA ARG A 51 -27.02 15.50 -15.21
C ARG A 51 -28.47 15.09 -15.52
N LYS A 52 -28.95 15.37 -16.73
CA LYS A 52 -30.28 14.96 -17.19
C LYS A 52 -30.31 13.50 -17.62
N GLU A 53 -29.24 13.01 -18.24
CA GLU A 53 -29.15 11.66 -18.81
C GLU A 53 -28.61 10.62 -17.83
N TYR A 54 -27.70 11.02 -16.94
CA TYR A 54 -27.10 10.12 -15.97
C TYR A 54 -28.11 9.72 -14.88
N VAL A 55 -28.41 8.42 -14.80
CA VAL A 55 -29.19 7.83 -13.73
C VAL A 55 -28.23 7.26 -12.69
N PRO A 56 -28.08 7.89 -11.50
CA PRO A 56 -27.27 7.32 -10.44
C PRO A 56 -27.95 6.05 -9.91
N PHE A 57 -27.18 4.96 -9.79
CA PHE A 57 -27.62 3.74 -9.12
C PHE A 57 -26.95 3.66 -7.73
N PRO A 58 -27.52 4.33 -6.70
CA PRO A 58 -26.96 4.29 -5.35
C PRO A 58 -27.01 2.85 -4.81
N GLY A 59 -25.87 2.32 -4.39
CA GLY A 59 -25.75 0.95 -3.89
C GLY A 59 -25.37 -0.09 -4.95
N HIS A 60 -25.22 0.30 -6.22
CA HIS A 60 -24.65 -0.60 -7.23
C HIS A 60 -23.20 -0.94 -6.85
N ARG A 61 -22.95 -2.21 -6.52
CA ARG A 61 -21.60 -2.74 -6.36
C ARG A 61 -21.12 -3.25 -7.71
N PRO A 62 -19.93 -2.86 -8.18
CA PRO A 62 -19.38 -3.42 -9.41
C PRO A 62 -19.27 -4.93 -9.28
N ASP A 63 -19.67 -5.66 -10.33
CA ASP A 63 -19.56 -7.12 -10.33
C ASP A 63 -18.10 -7.55 -10.19
N GLN A 64 -17.77 -8.10 -9.01
CA GLN A 64 -16.43 -8.54 -8.67
C GLN A 64 -16.02 -9.74 -9.54
N ILE A 65 -16.98 -10.57 -9.97
CA ILE A 65 -16.74 -11.74 -10.80
C ILE A 65 -16.31 -11.30 -12.19
N SER A 66 -17.10 -10.48 -12.88
CA SER A 66 -16.74 -9.92 -14.20
C SER A 66 -15.40 -9.20 -14.17
N ARG A 67 -15.13 -8.43 -13.11
CA ARG A 67 -13.86 -7.71 -12.96
C ARG A 67 -12.67 -8.65 -12.76
N TRP A 68 -12.84 -9.73 -11.99
CA TRP A 68 -11.80 -10.75 -11.78
C TRP A 68 -11.51 -11.55 -13.05
N TYR A 69 -12.55 -11.94 -13.80
CA TYR A 69 -12.39 -12.60 -15.11
C TYR A 69 -11.70 -11.69 -16.13
N GLY A 70 -12.10 -10.42 -16.19
CA GLY A 70 -11.45 -9.42 -17.05
C GLY A 70 -9.97 -9.25 -16.72
N LYS A 71 -9.63 -9.16 -15.43
CA LYS A 71 -8.24 -9.07 -14.97
C LYS A 71 -7.42 -10.30 -15.37
N ARG A 72 -7.91 -11.52 -15.11
CA ARG A 72 -7.20 -12.75 -15.52
C ARG A 72 -7.01 -12.87 -17.02
N LYS A 73 -7.98 -12.42 -17.82
CA LYS A 73 -7.85 -12.42 -19.28
C LYS A 73 -6.79 -11.43 -19.78
N ALA A 74 -6.59 -10.32 -19.05
CA ALA A 74 -5.57 -9.31 -19.36
C ALA A 74 -4.16 -9.66 -18.84
N GLU A 75 -4.02 -10.60 -17.90
CA GLU A 75 -2.73 -11.02 -17.34
C GLU A 75 -1.79 -11.70 -18.37
N GLY A 76 -2.33 -12.18 -19.48
CA GLY A 76 -1.55 -12.69 -20.62
C GLY A 76 -0.93 -14.08 -20.39
N ILE A 77 0.08 -14.42 -21.20
CA ILE A 77 0.77 -15.70 -21.14
C ILE A 77 1.76 -15.70 -19.96
N PRO A 78 1.78 -16.74 -19.10
CA PRO A 78 2.72 -16.79 -17.99
C PRO A 78 4.17 -16.79 -18.48
N TYR A 79 5.04 -16.06 -17.77
CA TYR A 79 6.50 -16.01 -18.00
C TYR A 79 7.12 -17.39 -18.21
N LYS A 80 6.65 -18.39 -17.46
CA LYS A 80 7.11 -19.78 -17.56
C LYS A 80 7.04 -20.29 -19.01
N HIS A 81 5.96 -20.02 -19.74
CA HIS A 81 5.80 -20.52 -21.11
C HIS A 81 6.61 -19.72 -22.15
N LEU A 82 7.04 -18.51 -21.82
CA LEU A 82 7.78 -17.65 -22.75
C LEU A 82 9.30 -17.87 -22.67
N ILE A 83 9.82 -18.06 -21.46
CA ILE A 83 11.27 -17.99 -21.22
C ILE A 83 11.85 -19.32 -20.73
N THR A 84 11.05 -20.21 -20.14
CA THR A 84 11.61 -21.49 -19.68
C THR A 84 11.86 -22.42 -20.86
N HIS A 85 13.12 -22.81 -21.02
CA HIS A 85 13.52 -23.84 -21.94
C HIS A 85 13.32 -25.20 -21.25
N HIS A 86 12.68 -26.16 -21.94
CA HIS A 86 12.49 -27.54 -21.48
C HIS A 86 11.92 -27.76 -20.06
N GLN A 87 11.10 -26.82 -19.56
CA GLN A 87 10.51 -26.91 -18.20
C GLN A 87 11.56 -26.99 -17.08
N GLU A 88 12.76 -26.45 -17.29
CA GLU A 88 13.81 -26.49 -16.27
C GLU A 88 13.46 -25.63 -15.06
N PRO A 89 13.65 -26.14 -13.82
CA PRO A 89 13.55 -25.32 -12.63
C PRO A 89 14.56 -24.18 -12.66
N SER A 90 14.15 -22.97 -12.26
CA SER A 90 15.04 -21.80 -12.23
C SER A 90 16.28 -21.98 -11.35
N HIS A 91 16.20 -22.84 -10.33
CA HIS A 91 17.24 -23.13 -9.36
C HIS A 91 17.95 -24.47 -9.67
N ARG A 92 17.92 -24.93 -10.92
CA ARG A 92 18.58 -26.17 -11.35
C ARG A 92 20.10 -26.07 -11.28
N TYR A 93 20.68 -24.93 -11.67
CA TYR A 93 22.12 -24.71 -11.77
C TYR A 93 22.60 -23.70 -10.73
N LEU A 94 22.94 -24.18 -9.54
CA LEU A 94 23.37 -23.35 -8.40
C LEU A 94 24.88 -23.36 -8.16
N ILE A 95 25.62 -24.11 -8.97
CA ILE A 95 27.07 -24.30 -8.85
C ILE A 95 27.73 -23.62 -10.02
N SER A 96 28.69 -22.73 -9.73
CA SER A 96 29.52 -22.11 -10.75
C SER A 96 30.64 -23.06 -11.18
N THR A 97 31.15 -22.88 -12.39
CA THR A 97 32.32 -23.63 -12.89
C THR A 97 33.53 -23.47 -11.96
N TYR A 98 33.69 -22.29 -11.37
CA TYR A 98 34.72 -22.03 -10.37
C TYR A 98 34.57 -22.91 -9.12
N ASP A 99 33.39 -22.93 -8.51
CA ASP A 99 33.12 -23.74 -7.32
C ASP A 99 33.33 -25.24 -7.57
N ASP A 100 32.88 -25.72 -8.72
CA ASP A 100 33.05 -27.12 -9.14
C ASP A 100 34.53 -27.50 -9.34
N HIS A 101 35.32 -26.60 -9.94
CA HIS A 101 36.75 -26.82 -10.19
C HIS A 101 37.58 -26.86 -8.91
N TYR A 102 37.40 -25.87 -8.03
CA TYR A 102 38.27 -25.71 -6.87
C TYR A 102 37.81 -26.52 -5.66
N ASN A 103 36.51 -26.55 -5.37
CA ASN A 103 36.00 -27.18 -4.15
C ASN A 103 35.61 -28.65 -4.35
N ARG A 104 35.17 -29.01 -5.56
CA ARG A 104 34.64 -30.36 -5.88
C ARG A 104 35.56 -31.17 -6.79
N HIS A 105 36.72 -30.60 -7.13
CA HIS A 105 37.76 -31.24 -7.94
C HIS A 105 37.26 -31.82 -9.26
N ASN A 106 36.28 -31.16 -9.87
CA ASN A 106 35.74 -31.58 -11.17
C ASN A 106 35.16 -32.99 -11.24
N TYR A 107 34.80 -33.59 -10.10
CA TYR A 107 34.30 -34.96 -10.06
C TYR A 107 32.82 -35.05 -10.44
N ASN A 108 32.52 -35.69 -11.57
CA ASN A 108 31.15 -36.05 -11.96
C ASN A 108 31.09 -37.54 -12.33
N PRO A 109 30.47 -38.40 -11.49
CA PRO A 109 30.46 -39.85 -11.71
C PRO A 109 29.53 -40.28 -12.87
N GLY A 110 28.65 -39.39 -13.33
CA GLY A 110 27.65 -39.71 -14.36
C GLY A 110 28.11 -39.49 -15.80
N LEU A 111 29.29 -38.92 -16.02
CA LEU A 111 29.77 -38.52 -17.34
C LEU A 111 31.20 -39.00 -17.61
N PRO A 112 31.53 -39.32 -18.88
CA PRO A 112 32.90 -39.64 -19.24
C PRO A 112 33.80 -38.40 -19.11
N ALA A 113 35.05 -38.61 -18.70
CA ALA A 113 36.02 -37.53 -18.52
C ALA A 113 36.35 -36.78 -19.82
N LEU A 114 36.25 -37.48 -20.97
CA LEU A 114 36.44 -36.91 -22.29
C LEU A 114 35.24 -37.20 -23.19
N ARG A 115 34.97 -36.27 -24.10
CA ARG A 115 33.96 -36.43 -25.14
C ARG A 115 34.22 -37.69 -25.97
N THR A 116 33.21 -38.54 -26.10
CA THR A 116 33.31 -39.86 -26.75
C THR A 116 32.31 -39.94 -27.90
N TRP A 117 32.71 -40.44 -29.07
CA TRP A 117 31.78 -40.68 -30.19
C TRP A 117 30.96 -41.94 -29.94
N SER A 118 29.63 -41.82 -29.98
CA SER A 118 28.72 -42.97 -29.82
C SER A 118 28.21 -43.42 -31.18
N GLY A 119 28.76 -44.52 -31.70
CA GLY A 119 28.38 -45.08 -33.01
C GLY A 119 26.89 -45.46 -33.13
N GLN A 120 26.26 -45.94 -32.05
CA GLN A 120 24.83 -46.31 -32.06
C GLN A 120 23.90 -45.11 -32.22
N LYS A 121 24.31 -43.94 -31.71
CA LYS A 121 23.52 -42.71 -31.71
C LYS A 121 24.00 -41.74 -32.80
N SER A 122 25.09 -42.07 -33.48
CA SER A 122 25.78 -41.22 -34.47
C SER A 122 25.97 -39.78 -33.98
N LEU A 123 26.38 -39.62 -32.72
CA LEU A 123 26.60 -38.31 -32.11
C LEU A 123 27.77 -38.36 -31.14
N TRP A 124 28.44 -37.21 -30.99
CA TRP A 124 29.38 -37.00 -29.89
C TRP A 124 28.60 -36.96 -28.59
N LEU A 125 28.90 -37.89 -27.68
CA LEU A 125 28.31 -37.87 -26.35
C LEU A 125 28.77 -36.61 -25.64
N PRO A 126 27.86 -35.98 -24.89
CA PRO A 126 28.19 -34.75 -24.22
C PRO A 126 29.29 -34.95 -23.18
N GLU A 127 30.11 -33.94 -23.04
CA GLU A 127 31.15 -33.87 -22.03
C GLU A 127 30.57 -33.29 -20.74
N LYS A 128 31.37 -33.31 -19.68
CA LYS A 128 31.11 -32.58 -18.45
C LYS A 128 30.73 -31.10 -18.69
N VAL A 129 31.39 -30.42 -19.62
CA VAL A 129 31.13 -28.99 -19.91
C VAL A 129 29.71 -28.75 -20.42
N ASP A 130 29.13 -29.75 -21.09
CA ASP A 130 27.77 -29.67 -21.64
C ASP A 130 26.70 -29.92 -20.56
N PHE A 131 27.07 -30.57 -19.44
CA PHE A 131 26.16 -30.94 -18.36
C PHE A 131 26.74 -30.51 -17.00
N PRO A 132 26.41 -29.29 -16.55
CA PRO A 132 26.88 -28.81 -15.25
C PRO A 132 26.37 -29.70 -14.11
N LEU A 133 27.15 -29.77 -13.04
CA LEU A 133 26.86 -30.61 -11.89
C LEU A 133 25.54 -30.19 -11.23
N LEU A 134 24.60 -31.13 -11.11
CA LEU A 134 23.33 -30.95 -10.42
C LEU A 134 23.48 -31.36 -8.96
N ALA A 135 23.87 -30.41 -8.12
CA ALA A 135 24.02 -30.63 -6.69
C ALA A 135 23.64 -29.37 -5.90
N PRO A 136 23.36 -29.48 -4.59
CA PRO A 136 23.12 -28.32 -3.75
C PRO A 136 24.36 -27.41 -3.72
N PRO A 137 24.19 -26.09 -3.55
CA PRO A 137 25.30 -25.14 -3.48
C PRO A 137 26.14 -25.37 -2.22
N THR A 138 27.43 -25.06 -2.31
CA THR A 138 28.42 -25.33 -1.25
C THR A 138 28.16 -24.48 0.01
N ASN A 139 27.53 -23.30 -0.14
CA ASN A 139 26.92 -22.43 0.87
C ASN A 139 27.79 -21.96 2.06
N TYR A 140 28.94 -22.58 2.35
CA TYR A 140 29.95 -22.19 3.36
C TYR A 140 29.37 -21.74 4.73
N GLY A 141 28.21 -22.26 5.13
CA GLY A 141 27.50 -21.82 6.34
C GLY A 141 26.91 -20.39 6.29
N LEU A 142 27.01 -19.68 5.16
CA LEU A 142 26.47 -18.32 4.99
C LEU A 142 24.96 -18.28 5.21
N TYR A 143 24.24 -19.21 4.57
CA TYR A 143 22.79 -19.32 4.73
C TYR A 143 22.39 -19.57 6.18
N GLU A 144 23.12 -20.42 6.91
CA GLU A 144 22.82 -20.72 8.31
C GLU A 144 23.00 -19.47 9.18
N ARG A 145 24.08 -18.73 8.96
CA ARG A 145 24.36 -17.45 9.63
C ARG A 145 23.28 -16.41 9.33
N LEU A 146 22.90 -16.24 8.07
CA LEU A 146 21.85 -15.30 7.66
C LEU A 146 20.49 -15.71 8.22
N ARG A 147 20.18 -17.01 8.20
CA ARG A 147 18.95 -17.54 8.79
C ARG A 147 18.88 -17.24 10.29
N GLN A 148 20.00 -17.37 11.01
CA GLN A 148 20.08 -16.97 12.42
C GLN A 148 19.88 -15.46 12.62
N GLN A 149 20.40 -14.63 11.71
CA GLN A 149 20.20 -13.19 11.76
C GLN A 149 18.75 -12.76 11.46
N TRP A 150 18.07 -13.46 10.55
CA TRP A 150 16.68 -13.16 10.16
C TRP A 150 15.64 -13.71 11.12
N LEU A 151 16.00 -14.67 11.97
CA LEU A 151 15.13 -15.07 13.07
C LEU A 151 14.85 -13.81 13.88
N PRO A 152 13.58 -13.37 13.98
CA PRO A 152 13.26 -12.19 14.75
C PRO A 152 13.77 -12.42 16.17
N GLN A 153 14.57 -11.50 16.69
CA GLN A 153 14.87 -11.49 18.11
C GLN A 153 13.53 -11.27 18.81
N ALA A 154 12.89 -12.36 19.21
CA ALA A 154 11.69 -12.38 20.03
C ALA A 154 12.10 -11.98 21.45
N GLY A 155 12.59 -10.76 21.59
CA GLY A 155 13.03 -10.13 22.81
C GLY A 155 12.26 -8.84 22.96
N ARG A 156 11.80 -8.59 24.18
CA ARG A 156 11.31 -7.31 24.69
C ARG A 156 12.09 -6.15 24.05
N ARG A 157 11.43 -5.02 23.75
CA ARG A 157 12.10 -3.80 23.24
C ARG A 157 13.14 -3.32 24.28
N GLU A 158 14.31 -3.91 24.24
CA GLU A 158 15.45 -3.55 25.07
C GLU A 158 16.09 -2.33 24.43
N SER A 159 16.35 -1.31 25.25
CA SER A 159 17.19 -0.20 24.81
C SER A 159 18.59 -0.74 24.53
N THR A 160 19.33 -0.10 23.64
CA THR A 160 20.74 -0.41 23.37
C THR A 160 21.57 -0.48 24.65
N TYR A 161 21.25 0.36 25.64
CA TYR A 161 21.86 0.35 26.97
C TYR A 161 21.58 -0.94 27.76
N ALA A 162 20.33 -1.44 27.76
CA ALA A 162 19.97 -2.67 28.47
C ALA A 162 20.61 -3.91 27.82
N ALA A 163 20.78 -3.91 26.49
CA ALA A 163 21.46 -4.99 25.77
C ALA A 163 22.99 -4.95 25.96
N SER A 164 23.61 -3.76 26.04
CA SER A 164 25.05 -3.63 26.19
C SER A 164 25.54 -3.82 27.63
N TYR A 165 24.70 -3.49 28.62
CA TYR A 165 25.01 -3.64 30.04
C TYR A 165 24.19 -4.78 30.65
N PRO A 166 24.71 -6.01 30.68
CA PRO A 166 24.02 -7.10 31.36
C PRO A 166 23.87 -6.80 32.84
N CYS A 167 22.73 -7.16 33.43
CA CYS A 167 22.52 -6.99 34.87
C CYS A 167 23.60 -7.79 35.61
N PRO A 168 24.40 -7.15 36.49
CA PRO A 168 25.45 -7.85 37.21
C PRO A 168 24.83 -8.97 38.07
N PRO A 169 25.54 -10.07 38.32
CA PRO A 169 25.02 -11.17 39.14
C PRO A 169 24.58 -10.63 40.50
N ARG A 170 23.47 -11.15 41.03
CA ARG A 170 22.90 -10.68 42.32
C ARG A 170 23.92 -10.65 43.47
N ALA A 171 24.94 -11.50 43.43
CA ALA A 171 26.03 -11.53 44.41
C ALA A 171 26.91 -10.26 44.40
N ALA A 172 26.99 -9.54 43.27
CA ALA A 172 27.69 -8.26 43.18
C ALA A 172 26.86 -7.08 43.71
N LEU A 173 25.56 -7.28 43.97
CA LEU A 173 24.68 -6.27 44.52
C LEU A 173 24.75 -6.33 46.05
N SER A 174 25.18 -5.24 46.69
CA SER A 174 25.19 -5.16 48.16
C SER A 174 23.77 -5.28 48.71
N ARG A 175 23.48 -6.33 49.47
CA ARG A 175 22.19 -6.49 50.16
C ARG A 175 22.18 -5.59 51.40
N ARG A 176 21.36 -4.54 51.40
CA ARG A 176 21.06 -3.81 52.64
C ARG A 176 20.02 -4.61 53.42
N GLU A 177 20.43 -5.17 54.54
CA GLU A 177 19.50 -5.78 55.50
C GLU A 177 18.93 -4.67 56.38
N HIS A 178 17.65 -4.39 56.21
CA HIS A 178 16.93 -3.49 57.12
C HIS A 178 16.39 -4.33 58.27
N ALA A 179 16.62 -3.89 59.51
CA ALA A 179 16.07 -4.55 60.70
C ALA A 179 14.53 -4.57 60.60
N LEU A 180 13.95 -5.77 60.64
CA LEU A 180 12.50 -5.93 60.69
C LEU A 180 12.01 -5.43 62.06
N PRO A 181 11.02 -4.52 62.12
CA PRO A 181 10.50 -4.03 63.39
C PRO A 181 9.81 -5.18 64.13
N VAL A 182 10.24 -5.44 65.37
CA VAL A 182 9.64 -6.47 66.23
C VAL A 182 8.26 -6.00 66.67
N PRO A 183 7.17 -6.75 66.40
CA PRO A 183 5.84 -6.36 66.84
C PRO A 183 5.71 -6.50 68.36
N PRO A 184 5.03 -5.57 69.05
CA PRO A 184 4.87 -5.62 70.51
C PRO A 184 3.94 -6.77 70.94
N PRO A 185 4.17 -7.36 72.12
CA PRO A 185 3.39 -8.49 72.63
C PRO A 185 1.95 -8.07 72.95
N ARG A 186 0.99 -8.92 72.58
CA ARG A 186 -0.45 -8.70 72.81
C ARG A 186 -0.82 -9.07 74.25
N LEU A 187 -1.57 -8.20 74.91
CA LEU A 187 -2.16 -8.45 76.23
C LEU A 187 -3.47 -9.23 76.04
N ASP A 188 -3.57 -10.44 76.60
CA ASP A 188 -4.78 -11.27 76.54
C ASP A 188 -5.85 -10.72 77.49
N LEU A 189 -7.08 -10.56 76.99
CA LEU A 189 -8.23 -10.12 77.77
C LEU A 189 -8.87 -11.33 78.48
N ALA A 190 -8.96 -11.26 79.81
CA ALA A 190 -9.60 -12.28 80.63
C ALA A 190 -11.12 -12.41 80.33
N PRO A 191 -11.71 -13.61 80.42
CA PRO A 191 -13.10 -13.85 80.04
C PRO A 191 -14.06 -13.30 81.10
N ARG A 192 -15.12 -12.62 80.64
CA ARG A 192 -16.22 -12.14 81.49
C ARG A 192 -17.30 -13.22 81.61
N SER A 193 -17.71 -13.50 82.85
CA SER A 193 -18.86 -14.34 83.24
C SER A 193 -20.19 -13.66 82.94
#